data_AF-A0A0D8FQD9-F1
#
_entry.id   AF-A0A0D8FQD9-F1
#
_cell.length_a   1.000
_cell.length_b   1.000
_cell.length_c   1.000
_cell.angle_alpha   90.00
_cell.angle_beta   90.00
_cell.angle_gamma   90.00
#
_symmetry.space_group_name_H-M   'P 1'
#
loop_
_entity.id
_entity.type
_entity.pdbx_description
1 polymer ?
#
loop_
_entity_poly.entity_id
_entity_poly.type
_entity_poly.pdbx_seq_one_letter_code
_entity_poly.pdbx_strand_id
1 'polypeptide(L)'
;MSPGQTIFVNVAYYGSSTAHYYIKNESTGVATSFDASFSGGFTGLNAEWIVERTQVGNNYPPLADFNNTTFSDANAEQGSTWNGVGNWSHNYLDMYDWHNDDSEVTDAYPGPISSGNTFTLYWSNYGDTDAAGT
;
A
#
# COMPACT_ATOMS: atom_id res chain seq x y z
N MET A 1 -6.25 -14.70 -5.90
CA MET A 1 -6.94 -13.89 -4.87
C MET A 1 -8.40 -13.74 -5.27
N SER A 2 -9.28 -13.50 -4.31
CA SER A 2 -10.70 -13.20 -4.51
C SER A 2 -11.10 -11.98 -3.66
N PRO A 3 -12.10 -11.18 -4.05
CA PRO A 3 -12.57 -10.05 -3.27
C PRO A 3 -12.90 -10.43 -1.81
N GLY A 4 -12.58 -9.53 -0.88
CA GLY A 4 -12.82 -9.72 0.55
C GLY A 4 -11.82 -10.61 1.30
N GLN A 5 -10.79 -11.12 0.61
CA GLN A 5 -9.72 -11.88 1.28
C GLN A 5 -8.73 -10.97 2.00
N THR A 6 -8.23 -11.42 3.15
CA THR A 6 -7.19 -10.75 3.91
C THR A 6 -5.82 -11.18 3.40
N ILE A 7 -4.99 -10.20 3.02
CA ILE A 7 -3.64 -10.41 2.54
C ILE A 7 -2.66 -9.85 3.55
N PHE A 8 -1.71 -10.68 3.99
CA PHE A 8 -0.54 -10.27 4.75
C PHE A 8 0.63 -10.04 3.80
N VAL A 9 1.31 -8.91 3.96
CA VAL A 9 2.50 -8.55 3.19
C VAL A 9 3.61 -8.17 4.17
N ASN A 10 4.80 -8.73 3.95
CA ASN A 10 6.01 -8.33 4.64
C ASN A 10 7.11 -8.06 3.60
N VAL A 11 7.84 -6.97 3.81
CA VAL A 11 9.03 -6.63 3.04
C VAL A 11 10.17 -6.44 4.01
N ALA A 12 11.27 -7.16 3.79
CA ALA A 12 12.51 -7.01 4.53
C ALA A 12 13.64 -6.78 3.54
N TYR A 13 14.58 -5.88 3.83
CA TYR A 13 15.75 -5.73 2.98
C TYR A 13 17.00 -6.28 3.68
N TYR A 14 17.82 -6.99 2.91
CA TYR A 14 19.06 -7.60 3.37
C TYR A 14 20.24 -6.85 2.73
N GLY A 15 21.01 -6.14 3.55
CA GLY A 15 22.11 -5.32 3.06
C GLY A 15 21.61 -4.08 2.32
N SER A 16 22.30 -3.67 1.26
CA SER A 16 22.00 -2.41 0.60
C SER A 16 21.11 -2.53 -0.62
N SER A 17 20.88 -3.70 -1.23
CA SER A 17 20.26 -3.75 -2.57
C SER A 17 19.30 -4.90 -2.83
N THR A 18 19.08 -5.80 -1.88
CA THR A 18 18.17 -6.93 -2.04
C THR A 18 17.03 -6.83 -1.03
N ALA A 19 15.80 -6.95 -1.51
CA ALA A 19 14.60 -7.03 -0.68
C ALA A 19 13.93 -8.39 -0.85
N HIS A 20 13.55 -8.97 0.27
CA HIS A 20 12.70 -10.13 0.39
C HIS A 20 11.25 -9.71 0.51
N TYR A 21 10.42 -10.25 -0.36
CA TYR A 21 8.98 -10.06 -0.36
C TYR A 21 8.33 -11.36 0.11
N TYR A 22 7.44 -11.25 1.09
CA TYR A 22 6.59 -12.33 1.55
C TYR A 22 5.13 -11.88 1.46
N ILE A 23 4.32 -12.63 0.71
CA ILE A 23 2.91 -12.35 0.49
C ILE A 23 2.12 -13.60 0.85
N LYS A 24 1.20 -13.48 1.79
CA LYS A 24 0.33 -14.57 2.23
C LYS A 24 -1.12 -14.15 2.14
N ASN A 25 -1.93 -14.99 1.52
CA ASN A 25 -3.37 -14.90 1.61
C ASN A 25 -3.81 -15.58 2.91
N GLU A 26 -4.03 -14.79 3.96
CA GLU A 26 -4.43 -15.30 5.28
C GLU A 26 -5.76 -16.05 5.22
N SER A 27 -6.67 -15.67 4.30
CA SER A 27 -7.95 -16.35 4.13
C SER A 27 -7.84 -17.77 3.56
N THR A 28 -6.75 -18.09 2.86
CA THR A 28 -6.54 -19.43 2.25
C THR A 28 -5.30 -20.16 2.77
N GLY A 29 -4.42 -19.47 3.49
CA GLY A 29 -3.12 -19.98 3.95
C GLY A 29 -2.04 -20.07 2.86
N VAL A 30 -2.36 -19.77 1.60
CA VAL A 30 -1.40 -19.82 0.49
C VAL A 30 -0.42 -18.65 0.62
N ALA A 31 0.87 -18.94 0.56
CA ALA A 31 1.94 -17.95 0.63
C ALA A 31 2.90 -18.09 -0.56
N THR A 32 3.51 -16.97 -0.94
CA THR A 32 4.61 -16.90 -1.89
C THR A 32 5.67 -15.95 -1.34
N SER A 33 6.93 -16.21 -1.71
CA SER A 33 8.05 -15.35 -1.34
C SER A 33 9.10 -15.32 -2.43
N PHE A 34 9.76 -14.19 -2.59
CA PHE A 34 10.83 -14.02 -3.55
C PHE A 34 11.77 -12.88 -3.14
N ASP A 35 13.00 -12.94 -3.64
CA ASP A 35 13.98 -11.87 -3.48
C ASP A 35 14.05 -11.04 -4.78
N ALA A 36 14.19 -9.72 -4.63
CA ALA A 36 14.44 -8.81 -5.74
C ALA A 36 15.66 -7.93 -5.44
N SER A 37 16.49 -7.70 -6.47
CA SER A 37 17.74 -6.94 -6.37
C SER A 37 17.69 -5.68 -7.22
N PHE A 38 18.17 -4.56 -6.69
CA PHE A 38 18.04 -3.22 -7.27
C PHE A 38 19.41 -2.52 -7.34
N SER A 39 19.68 -1.79 -8.42
CA SER A 39 21.00 -1.19 -8.68
C SER A 39 21.31 0.07 -7.87
N GLY A 40 20.29 0.75 -7.31
CA GLY A 40 20.44 1.98 -6.52
C GLY A 40 20.52 1.77 -5.00
N GLY A 41 20.17 0.57 -4.55
CA GLY A 41 20.07 0.23 -3.15
C GLY A 41 18.94 0.89 -2.35
N PHE A 42 18.78 0.46 -1.11
CA PHE A 42 17.77 0.91 -0.16
C PHE A 42 18.39 1.79 0.91
N THR A 43 17.77 2.93 1.17
CA THR A 43 18.20 3.86 2.21
C THR A 43 17.64 3.49 3.58
N GLY A 44 16.54 2.74 3.63
CA GLY A 44 15.82 2.41 4.87
C GLY A 44 15.21 3.63 5.57
N LEU A 45 15.06 4.76 4.88
CA LEU A 45 14.57 6.01 5.47
C LEU A 45 13.05 6.10 5.54
N ASN A 46 12.34 5.36 4.69
CA ASN A 46 10.88 5.39 4.57
C ASN A 46 10.32 3.97 4.68
N ALA A 47 9.13 3.87 5.27
CA ALA A 47 8.27 2.68 5.25
C ALA A 47 6.85 3.14 4.92
N GLU A 48 6.22 2.50 3.94
CA GLU A 48 5.01 3.02 3.31
C GLU A 48 3.96 1.93 3.14
N TRP A 49 2.70 2.33 3.26
CA TRP A 49 1.53 1.51 2.99
C TRP A 49 0.66 2.28 2.01
N ILE A 50 0.68 1.83 0.76
CA ILE A 50 0.18 2.60 -0.37
C ILE A 50 -0.89 1.79 -1.09
N VAL A 51 -1.95 2.46 -1.50
CA VAL A 51 -2.77 2.02 -2.63
C VAL A 51 -2.50 3.00 -3.77
N GLU A 52 -2.10 2.47 -4.92
CA GLU A 52 -1.59 3.26 -6.04
C GLU A 52 -2.32 2.91 -7.34
N ARG A 53 -2.62 3.95 -8.13
CA ARG A 53 -2.97 3.82 -9.55
C ARG A 53 -1.68 3.72 -10.36
N THR A 54 -1.16 2.52 -10.53
CA THR A 54 0.09 2.31 -11.27
C THR A 54 -0.10 2.56 -12.77
N GLN A 55 0.93 3.11 -13.42
CA GLN A 55 0.95 3.27 -14.87
C GLN A 55 1.14 1.91 -15.55
N VAL A 56 0.34 1.61 -16.57
CA VAL A 56 0.49 0.41 -17.41
C VAL A 56 0.80 0.83 -18.83
N GLY A 57 2.04 0.57 -19.26
CA GLY A 57 2.56 1.10 -20.53
C GLY A 57 2.61 2.62 -20.49
N ASN A 58 1.85 3.27 -21.38
CA ASN A 58 1.76 4.74 -21.43
C ASN A 58 0.46 5.31 -20.85
N ASN A 59 -0.39 4.47 -20.25
CA ASN A 59 -1.72 4.87 -19.76
C ASN A 59 -1.82 4.71 -18.24
N TYR A 60 -2.62 5.58 -17.62
CA TYR A 60 -3.11 5.35 -16.26
C TYR A 60 -4.48 4.69 -16.38
N PRO A 61 -4.64 3.43 -15.92
CA PRO A 61 -5.95 2.79 -15.94
C PRO A 61 -6.92 3.55 -15.02
N PRO A 62 -8.24 3.53 -15.25
CA PRO A 62 -9.21 4.09 -14.33
C PRO A 62 -8.96 3.58 -12.90
N LEU A 63 -9.13 4.45 -11.91
CA LEU A 63 -9.02 4.04 -10.51
C LEU A 63 -10.20 3.11 -10.20
N ALA A 64 -9.89 1.87 -9.83
CA ALA A 64 -10.90 0.89 -9.46
C ALA A 64 -11.65 1.32 -8.20
N ASP A 65 -12.97 1.14 -8.18
CA ASP A 65 -13.80 1.40 -7.01
C ASP A 65 -13.71 0.22 -6.03
N PHE A 66 -12.88 0.37 -5.00
CA PHE A 66 -12.73 -0.62 -3.94
C PHE A 66 -13.68 -0.42 -2.75
N ASN A 67 -14.53 0.63 -2.75
CA ASN A 67 -15.18 1.24 -1.58
C ASN A 67 -14.19 1.70 -0.49
N ASN A 68 -13.43 0.76 0.08
CA ASN A 68 -12.40 1.01 1.08
C ASN A 68 -11.32 -0.09 1.06
N THR A 69 -10.17 0.22 1.64
CA THR A 69 -9.05 -0.68 1.86
C THR A 69 -8.49 -0.35 3.21
N THR A 70 -8.38 -1.35 4.08
CA THR A 70 -7.86 -1.17 5.43
C THR A 70 -6.51 -1.84 5.53
N PHE A 71 -5.50 -1.06 5.91
CA PHE A 71 -4.25 -1.60 6.41
C PHE A 71 -4.39 -1.76 7.92
N SER A 72 -4.21 -2.98 8.39
CA SER A 72 -4.13 -3.33 9.81
C SER A 72 -2.76 -3.92 10.10
N ASP A 73 -2.32 -3.83 11.35
CA ASP A 73 -0.95 -4.20 11.75
C ASP A 73 0.13 -3.53 10.88
N ALA A 74 -0.12 -2.28 10.49
CA ALA A 74 0.81 -1.44 9.75
C ALA A 74 1.98 -1.03 10.66
N ASN A 75 2.94 -1.93 10.78
CA ASN A 75 4.13 -1.79 11.61
C ASN A 75 5.39 -1.78 10.75
N ALA A 76 6.36 -0.94 11.10
CA ALA A 76 7.71 -0.94 10.52
C ALA A 76 8.76 -1.19 11.60
N GLU A 77 9.85 -1.84 11.23
CA GLU A 77 10.98 -2.11 12.11
C GLU A 77 12.03 -1.00 12.02
N GLN A 78 12.44 -0.46 13.18
CA GLN A 78 13.61 0.40 13.31
C GLN A 78 14.55 -0.16 14.37
N GLY A 79 15.77 -0.52 13.99
CA GLY A 79 16.79 -0.98 14.93
C GLY A 79 16.28 -2.10 15.85
N SER A 80 15.63 -3.13 15.27
CA SER A 80 15.06 -4.27 16.01
C SER A 80 13.78 -4.01 16.80
N THR A 81 13.19 -2.82 16.69
CA THR A 81 11.91 -2.50 17.33
C THR A 81 10.83 -2.28 16.28
N TRP A 82 9.76 -3.07 16.37
CA TRP A 82 8.56 -2.87 15.56
C TRP A 82 7.68 -1.78 16.18
N ASN A 83 7.32 -0.79 15.37
CA ASN A 83 6.45 0.31 15.77
C ASN A 83 5.32 0.45 14.76
N GLY A 84 4.08 0.54 15.26
CA GLY A 84 2.92 0.93 14.46
C GLY A 84 3.12 2.31 13.87
N VAL A 85 2.71 2.51 12.61
CA VAL A 85 2.88 3.76 11.86
C VAL A 85 2.41 5.01 12.62
N GLY A 86 1.34 4.89 13.41
CA GLY A 86 0.79 5.96 14.25
C GLY A 86 1.69 6.39 15.41
N ASN A 87 2.67 5.57 15.80
CA ASN A 87 3.60 5.87 16.90
C ASN A 87 4.88 6.60 16.45
N TRP A 88 5.04 6.84 15.15
CA TRP A 88 6.19 7.56 14.60
C TRP A 88 5.95 9.07 14.64
N SER A 89 6.98 9.83 15.03
CA SER A 89 6.91 11.30 15.11
C SER A 89 6.78 12.01 13.75
N HIS A 90 7.07 11.30 12.67
CA HIS A 90 7.03 11.79 11.28
C HIS A 90 6.12 10.89 10.44
N ASN A 91 4.94 10.55 10.97
CA ASN A 91 3.92 9.89 10.17
C ASN A 91 3.19 10.91 9.29
N TYR A 92 2.82 10.46 8.09
CA TYR A 92 2.06 11.24 7.14
C TYR A 92 0.93 10.35 6.60
N LEU A 93 -0.26 10.93 6.50
CA LEU A 93 -1.35 10.40 5.71
C LEU A 93 -1.57 11.40 4.59
N ASP A 94 -1.22 11.00 3.37
CA ASP A 94 -1.26 11.88 2.22
C ASP A 94 -1.95 11.17 1.05
N MET A 95 -2.59 11.96 0.20
CA MET A 95 -3.07 11.52 -1.11
C MET A 95 -2.47 12.44 -2.15
N TYR A 96 -1.71 11.84 -3.06
CA TYR A 96 -0.96 12.57 -4.05
C TYR A 96 -1.48 12.27 -5.46
N ASP A 97 -1.88 13.31 -6.17
CA ASP A 97 -2.13 13.29 -7.61
C ASP A 97 -1.08 14.15 -8.32
N TRP A 98 -0.18 13.51 -9.09
CA TRP A 98 0.85 14.21 -9.86
C TRP A 98 0.25 15.07 -10.97
N HIS A 99 -0.96 14.75 -11.45
CA HIS A 99 -1.51 15.34 -12.65
C HIS A 99 -2.35 16.60 -12.41
N ASN A 100 -2.61 16.98 -11.15
CA ASN A 100 -3.44 18.13 -10.78
C ASN A 100 -4.71 18.20 -11.65
N ASP A 101 -5.29 17.03 -11.96
CA ASP A 101 -6.64 17.02 -12.47
C ASP A 101 -7.49 17.30 -11.23
N ASP A 102 -7.75 18.58 -10.96
CA ASP A 102 -8.46 19.06 -9.76
C ASP A 102 -9.89 18.50 -9.63
N SER A 103 -10.29 17.57 -10.52
CA SER A 103 -11.47 16.71 -10.38
C SER A 103 -11.22 15.34 -9.72
N GLU A 104 -9.97 14.90 -9.55
CA GLU A 104 -9.57 13.56 -9.05
C GLU A 104 -9.05 13.56 -7.59
N VAL A 105 -8.74 14.71 -6.98
CA VAL A 105 -8.41 14.78 -5.51
C VAL A 105 -9.60 14.38 -4.63
N THR A 106 -10.77 14.20 -5.24
CA THR A 106 -11.95 13.66 -4.60
C THR A 106 -12.04 12.14 -4.70
N ASP A 107 -11.18 11.43 -5.43
CA ASP A 107 -11.39 10.01 -5.75
C ASP A 107 -11.17 9.07 -4.57
N ALA A 108 -10.30 9.47 -3.63
CA ALA A 108 -10.09 8.76 -2.39
C ALA A 108 -9.71 9.74 -1.27
N TYR A 109 -9.64 9.24 -0.04
CA TYR A 109 -9.03 9.96 1.08
C TYR A 109 -8.62 8.97 2.17
N PRO A 110 -7.50 9.23 2.88
CA PRO A 110 -7.13 8.43 4.03
C PRO A 110 -7.99 8.82 5.26
N GLY A 111 -8.55 7.82 5.93
CA GLY A 111 -9.04 7.94 7.29
C GLY A 111 -7.89 8.09 8.30
N PRO A 112 -8.17 8.51 9.54
CA PRO A 112 -7.14 8.70 10.56
C PRO A 112 -6.46 7.38 10.94
N ILE A 113 -5.21 7.47 11.40
CA ILE A 113 -4.55 6.32 12.04
C ILE A 113 -5.23 6.04 13.38
N SER A 114 -5.82 4.86 13.50
CA SER A 114 -6.47 4.31 14.67
C SER A 114 -5.59 3.26 15.34
N SER A 115 -5.68 3.16 16.67
CA SER A 115 -4.96 2.16 17.48
C SER A 115 -3.43 2.11 17.25
N GLY A 116 -2.85 3.18 16.70
CA GLY A 116 -1.42 3.30 16.41
C GLY A 116 -0.92 2.55 15.18
N ASN A 117 -1.70 1.67 14.55
CA ASN A 117 -1.22 0.83 13.43
C ASN A 117 -2.29 0.43 12.42
N THR A 118 -3.47 1.06 12.46
CA THR A 118 -4.58 0.70 11.57
C THR A 118 -5.14 1.95 10.92
N PHE A 119 -5.30 1.96 9.61
CA PHE A 119 -5.96 3.05 8.90
C PHE A 119 -6.69 2.52 7.66
N THR A 120 -7.72 3.24 7.25
CA THR A 120 -8.58 2.86 6.14
C THR A 120 -8.54 3.97 5.10
N LEU A 121 -8.23 3.62 3.86
CA LEU A 121 -8.48 4.49 2.72
C LEU A 121 -9.92 4.30 2.29
N TYR A 122 -10.57 5.40 1.91
CA TYR A 122 -11.94 5.42 1.39
C TYR A 122 -11.90 5.92 -0.05
N TRP A 123 -12.68 5.30 -0.92
CA TRP A 123 -12.89 5.77 -2.29
C TRP A 123 -14.21 6.53 -2.32
N SER A 124 -14.27 7.62 -3.08
CA SER A 124 -15.48 8.42 -3.21
C SER A 124 -16.42 7.92 -4.30
N ASN A 125 -16.12 6.74 -4.87
CA ASN A 125 -16.93 6.02 -5.85
C ASN A 125 -17.21 6.84 -7.14
N TYR A 126 -16.18 7.50 -7.67
CA TYR A 126 -16.22 8.13 -9.01
C TYR A 126 -15.68 7.21 -10.12
N GLY A 127 -15.15 6.04 -9.77
CA GLY A 127 -14.57 5.08 -10.71
C GLY A 127 -15.62 4.33 -11.55
N ASP A 128 -15.20 3.86 -12.72
CA ASP A 128 -15.95 2.87 -13.49
C ASP A 128 -16.05 1.57 -12.68
N THR A 129 -17.27 1.06 -12.49
CA THR A 129 -17.51 -0.22 -11.79
C THR A 129 -16.94 -1.43 -12.56
N ASP A 130 -16.56 -1.25 -13.83
CA ASP A 130 -15.92 -2.26 -14.67
C ASP A 130 -14.38 -2.18 -14.61
N ALA A 131 -13.81 -2.28 -13.41
CA ALA A 131 -12.35 -2.40 -13.21
C ALA A 131 -11.72 -3.69 -13.81
N ALA A 132 -12.47 -4.47 -14.58
CA ALA A 132 -11.99 -5.66 -15.28
C ALA A 132 -12.76 -5.96 -16.59
N GLY A 133 -13.17 -4.92 -17.33
CA GLY A 133 -13.79 -5.06 -18.65
C GLY A 133 -12.79 -5.15 -19.80
N THR A 134 -12.36 -6.38 -20.12
CA THR A 134 -11.58 -6.87 -21.28
C THR A 134 -10.12 -6.43 -21.46
#